data_AF-A0A4Q1FU37-F1
#
_entry.id   AF-A0A4Q1FU37-F1
#
_cell.length_a   1.000
_cell.length_b   1.000
_cell.length_c   1.000
_cell.angle_alpha   90.00
_cell.angle_beta   90.00
_cell.angle_gamma   90.00
#
_symmetry.space_group_name_H-M   'P 1'
#
loop_
_entity.id
_entity.type
_entity.pdbx_description
1 polymer ?
#
loop_
_entity_poly.entity_id
_entity_poly.type
_entity_poly.pdbx_seq_one_letter_code
_entity_poly.pdbx_strand_id
1 'polypeptide(L)'
;MGDRPHVYILEPKPLTLAKSAKRLPHVYDQAKQRLCLYYPDGKQWNSTMPLVETVIWWTFEWLYHYELWLGTDDDWKGGGIHPFVNQTKIEDTIKSNK
;
A
#
# COMPACT_ATOMS: atom_id res chain seq x y z
N MET A 1 1.84 -19.66 -17.07
CA MET A 1 1.27 -18.96 -15.90
C MET A 1 1.66 -17.50 -16.04
N GLY A 2 0.70 -16.57 -16.05
CA GLY A 2 0.99 -15.15 -16.19
C GLY A 2 1.56 -14.57 -14.90
N ASP A 3 2.57 -13.71 -15.02
CA ASP A 3 3.11 -12.96 -13.88
C ASP A 3 2.04 -12.04 -13.30
N ARG A 4 2.14 -11.79 -11.99
CA ARG A 4 1.21 -10.91 -11.29
C ARG A 4 1.39 -9.47 -11.79
N PRO A 5 0.30 -8.71 -11.96
CA PRO A 5 0.37 -7.37 -12.52
C PRO A 5 1.07 -6.42 -11.55
N HIS A 6 2.10 -5.75 -12.03
CA HIS A 6 2.76 -4.66 -11.33
C HIS A 6 2.19 -3.33 -11.81
N VAL A 7 1.64 -2.54 -10.89
CA VAL A 7 0.99 -1.26 -11.19
C VAL A 7 1.84 -0.10 -10.69
N TYR A 8 1.99 0.90 -11.55
CA TYR A 8 2.77 2.11 -11.33
C TYR A 8 1.98 3.32 -11.82
N ILE A 9 2.14 4.46 -11.14
CA ILE A 9 1.66 5.75 -11.65
C ILE A 9 2.72 6.34 -12.57
N LEU A 10 2.31 6.79 -13.76
CA LEU A 10 3.22 7.37 -14.75
C LEU A 10 3.53 8.83 -14.43
N GLU A 11 2.53 9.60 -14.00
CA GLU A 11 2.66 11.01 -13.65
C GLU A 11 1.74 11.35 -12.46
N PRO A 12 2.22 12.09 -11.45
CA PRO A 12 3.61 12.54 -11.26
C PRO A 12 4.57 11.37 -10.91
N LYS A 13 5.84 11.49 -11.32
CA LYS A 13 6.91 10.52 -11.02
C LYS A 13 8.21 11.25 -10.61
N PRO A 14 8.64 11.20 -9.33
CA PRO A 14 8.02 10.43 -8.25
C PRO A 14 6.66 11.00 -7.83
N LEU A 15 5.77 10.14 -7.34
CA LEU A 15 4.54 10.53 -6.66
C LEU A 15 4.85 11.52 -5.53
N THR A 16 4.01 12.55 -5.43
CA THR A 16 4.09 13.58 -4.40
C THR A 16 3.82 12.99 -3.02
N LEU A 17 4.54 13.48 -2.01
CA LEU A 17 4.26 13.19 -0.61
C LEU A 17 3.39 14.29 0.00
N ALA A 18 2.45 13.91 0.87
CA ALA A 18 1.74 14.86 1.72
C ALA A 18 2.74 15.67 2.58
N LYS A 19 2.40 16.91 2.96
CA LYS A 19 3.37 17.86 3.55
C LYS A 19 4.09 17.34 4.79
N SER A 20 3.37 16.59 5.62
CA SER A 20 3.81 15.99 6.88
C SER A 20 4.37 14.57 6.70
N ALA A 21 4.14 13.95 5.55
CA ALA A 21 4.48 12.56 5.31
C ALA A 21 5.94 12.37 4.90
N LYS A 22 6.54 11.29 5.42
CA LYS A 22 7.92 10.88 5.04
C LYS A 22 7.96 9.76 4.01
N ARG A 23 6.84 9.07 3.79
CA ARG A 23 6.74 7.85 2.97
C ARG A 23 5.38 7.77 2.32
N LEU A 24 5.30 7.13 1.15
CA LEU A 24 4.02 6.82 0.52
C LEU A 24 3.29 5.73 1.29
N PRO A 25 2.00 5.90 1.56
CA PRO A 25 1.16 4.82 2.06
C PRO A 25 0.98 3.75 0.97
N HIS A 26 0.75 2.52 1.42
CA HIS A 26 0.26 1.41 0.59
C HIS A 26 1.00 1.19 -0.75
N VAL A 27 2.34 1.19 -0.71
CA VAL A 27 3.23 0.76 -1.80
C VAL A 27 4.12 -0.40 -1.33
N TYR A 28 4.40 -1.37 -2.21
CA TYR A 28 5.32 -2.47 -1.90
C TYR A 28 6.79 -2.02 -1.85
N ASP A 29 7.14 -1.02 -2.66
CA ASP A 29 8.49 -0.53 -2.83
C ASP A 29 8.42 1.00 -2.92
N GLN A 30 9.09 1.70 -2.00
CA GLN A 30 9.07 3.16 -1.94
C GLN A 30 9.90 3.80 -3.05
N ALA A 31 10.97 3.14 -3.52
CA ALA A 31 11.85 3.68 -4.56
C ALA A 31 11.22 3.50 -5.95
N LYS A 32 10.62 2.33 -6.20
CA LYS A 32 9.92 2.05 -7.47
C LYS A 32 8.48 2.57 -7.49
N GLN A 33 7.92 2.90 -6.32
CA GLN A 33 6.53 3.32 -6.14
C GLN A 33 5.52 2.31 -6.72
N ARG A 34 5.80 1.01 -6.49
CA ARG A 34 4.91 -0.08 -6.92
C ARG A 34 3.70 -0.13 -5.99
N LEU A 35 2.50 0.07 -6.53
CA LEU A 35 1.27 0.10 -5.73
C LEU A 35 1.05 -1.26 -5.05
N CYS A 36 0.68 -1.23 -3.77
CA CYS A 36 0.15 -2.39 -3.07
C CYS A 36 -1.35 -2.44 -3.42
N LEU A 37 -1.82 -3.47 -4.13
CA LEU A 37 -3.24 -3.57 -4.50
C LEU A 37 -3.88 -4.87 -4.02
N TYR A 38 -3.08 -5.86 -3.67
CA TYR A 38 -3.52 -7.18 -3.20
C TYR A 38 -2.45 -7.82 -2.30
N TYR A 39 -2.75 -8.91 -1.60
CA TYR A 39 -1.70 -9.61 -0.86
C TYR A 39 -0.77 -10.39 -1.80
N PRO A 40 0.56 -10.32 -1.58
CA PRO A 40 1.51 -11.09 -2.37
C PRO A 40 1.45 -12.60 -2.11
N ASP A 41 0.64 -13.05 -1.14
CA ASP A 41 0.39 -14.46 -0.86
C ASP A 41 -0.50 -15.16 -1.92
N GLY A 42 -1.05 -14.39 -2.86
CA GLY A 42 -1.81 -14.91 -3.99
C GLY A 42 -3.23 -15.34 -3.64
N LYS A 43 -3.72 -15.07 -2.42
CA LYS A 43 -5.09 -15.46 -2.03
C LYS A 43 -6.16 -14.54 -2.57
N GLN A 44 -5.84 -13.25 -2.77
CA GLN A 44 -6.80 -12.25 -3.23
C GLN A 44 -6.88 -12.12 -4.75
N TRP A 45 -5.80 -12.44 -5.46
CA TRP A 45 -5.72 -12.27 -6.91
C TRP A 45 -5.09 -13.50 -7.55
N ASN A 46 -5.67 -13.92 -8.68
CA ASN A 46 -5.08 -14.92 -9.56
C ASN A 46 -5.30 -14.52 -11.03
N SER A 47 -4.55 -15.15 -11.95
CA SER A 47 -4.53 -14.76 -13.36
C SER A 47 -5.82 -15.04 -14.13
N THR A 48 -6.81 -15.72 -13.54
CA THR A 48 -8.11 -15.95 -14.17
C THR A 48 -9.13 -14.88 -13.82
N MET A 49 -8.83 -13.97 -12.88
CA MET A 49 -9.72 -12.88 -12.50
C MET A 49 -9.65 -11.74 -13.52
N PRO A 50 -10.79 -11.15 -13.91
CA PRO A 50 -10.80 -9.97 -14.76
C PRO A 50 -10.02 -8.81 -14.11
N LEU A 51 -9.13 -8.17 -14.89
CA LEU A 51 -8.36 -7.02 -14.40
C LEU A 51 -9.26 -5.84 -14.03
N VAL A 52 -10.37 -5.66 -14.75
CA VAL A 52 -11.36 -4.59 -14.50
C VAL A 52 -11.96 -4.72 -13.09
N GLU A 53 -12.33 -5.93 -12.70
CA GLU A 53 -13.00 -6.23 -11.41
C GLU A 53 -12.01 -6.37 -10.24
N THR A 54 -10.71 -6.31 -10.50
CA THR A 54 -9.67 -6.48 -9.48
C THR A 54 -8.68 -5.32 -9.53
N VAL A 55 -7.63 -5.44 -10.33
CA VAL A 55 -6.48 -4.54 -10.37
C VAL A 55 -6.88 -3.11 -10.72
N ILE A 56 -7.72 -2.93 -11.73
CA ILE A 56 -8.19 -1.60 -12.15
C ILE A 56 -9.08 -1.01 -11.06
N TRP A 57 -10.02 -1.79 -10.52
CA TRP A 57 -10.88 -1.35 -9.43
C TRP A 57 -10.09 -0.92 -8.19
N TRP A 58 -9.16 -1.76 -7.71
CA TRP A 58 -8.30 -1.43 -6.57
C TRP A 58 -7.36 -0.25 -6.86
N THR A 59 -6.95 -0.05 -8.12
CA THR A 59 -6.18 1.14 -8.52
C THR A 59 -7.02 2.41 -8.36
N PHE A 60 -8.30 2.38 -8.73
CA PHE A 60 -9.21 3.51 -8.50
C PHE A 60 -9.38 3.81 -7.01
N GLU A 61 -9.60 2.79 -6.18
CA GLU A 61 -9.69 2.96 -4.73
C GLU A 61 -8.40 3.54 -4.16
N TRP A 62 -7.24 3.02 -4.57
CA TRP A 62 -5.94 3.53 -4.14
C TRP A 62 -5.75 5.00 -4.51
N LEU A 63 -6.06 5.37 -5.76
CA LEU A 63 -5.96 6.76 -6.25
C LEU A 63 -6.88 7.71 -5.48
N TYR A 64 -8.12 7.29 -5.24
CA TYR A 64 -9.07 8.08 -4.45
C TYR A 64 -8.52 8.38 -3.04
N HIS A 65 -7.97 7.37 -2.37
CA HIS A 65 -7.39 7.54 -1.04
C HIS A 65 -6.07 8.32 -1.06
N TYR A 66 -5.28 8.20 -2.12
CA TYR A 66 -4.06 8.98 -2.32
C TYR A 66 -4.34 10.48 -2.42
N GLU A 67 -5.33 10.88 -3.23
CA GLU A 67 -5.73 12.29 -3.35
C GLU A 67 -6.25 12.85 -2.02
N LEU A 68 -7.05 12.07 -1.30
CA LEU A 68 -7.50 12.45 0.04
C LEU A 68 -6.32 12.61 1.01
N TRP A 69 -5.38 11.67 1.01
CA TRP A 69 -4.19 11.70 1.87
C TRP A 69 -3.28 12.90 1.57
N LEU A 70 -3.16 13.29 0.30
CA LEU A 70 -2.48 14.53 -0.09
C LEU A 70 -3.21 15.77 0.45
N GLY A 71 -4.55 15.78 0.40
CA GLY A 71 -5.37 16.91 0.86
C GLY A 71 -5.50 17.05 2.38
N THR A 72 -5.44 15.94 3.12
CA THR A 72 -5.54 15.93 4.60
C THR A 72 -4.21 16.10 5.31
N ASP A 73 -3.12 16.29 4.57
CA ASP A 73 -1.75 16.38 5.10
C ASP A 73 -1.42 15.17 6.02
N ASP A 74 -1.38 13.96 5.43
CA ASP A 74 -0.88 12.69 6.02
C ASP A 74 -1.90 11.80 6.78
N ASP A 75 -3.18 11.84 6.40
CA ASP A 75 -4.22 10.94 6.96
C ASP A 75 -4.73 9.93 5.91
N TRP A 76 -4.16 8.72 5.90
CA TRP A 76 -4.52 7.68 4.94
C TRP A 76 -5.83 6.99 5.34
N LYS A 77 -6.83 7.10 4.47
CA LYS A 77 -8.17 6.51 4.66
C LYS A 77 -8.41 5.22 3.89
N GLY A 78 -7.43 4.75 3.14
CA GLY A 78 -7.55 3.52 2.37
C GLY A 78 -7.58 2.27 3.24
N GLY A 79 -8.30 1.26 2.77
CA GLY A 79 -8.27 -0.08 3.36
C GLY A 79 -6.95 -0.83 3.10
N GLY A 80 -6.94 -2.12 3.44
CA GLY A 80 -5.76 -2.99 3.33
C GLY A 80 -5.02 -3.13 4.65
N ILE A 81 -4.59 -4.35 4.98
CA ILE A 81 -3.77 -4.59 6.17
C ILE A 81 -2.33 -4.32 5.76
N HIS A 82 -1.80 -3.20 6.23
CA HIS A 82 -0.35 -3.03 6.29
C HIS A 82 0.20 -4.14 7.20
N PRO A 83 1.19 -4.95 6.76
CA PRO A 83 1.84 -5.89 7.66
C PRO A 83 2.40 -5.08 8.82
N PHE A 84 1.78 -5.21 9.99
CA PHE A 84 2.27 -4.59 11.21
C PHE A 84 3.68 -5.11 11.42
N VAL A 85 4.66 -4.20 11.40
CA VAL A 85 5.95 -4.50 12.00
C VAL A 85 5.64 -4.68 13.48
N ASN A 86 5.66 -5.92 13.94
CA ASN A 86 5.15 -6.37 15.22
C ASN A 86 5.87 -5.60 16.37
N GLN A 87 5.33 -4.44 16.79
CA GLN A 87 5.82 -3.68 17.95
C GLN A 87 5.68 -4.45 19.27
N THR A 88 4.86 -5.51 19.27
CA THR A 88 4.57 -6.38 20.41
C THR A 88 5.75 -7.16 20.97
N LYS A 89 6.94 -7.17 20.35
CA LYS A 89 8.12 -7.82 20.97
C LYS A 89 9.01 -6.89 21.80
N ILE A 90 8.88 -5.57 21.66
CA ILE A 90 9.73 -4.63 22.43
C ILE A 90 9.19 -4.49 23.87
N GLU A 91 7.88 -4.52 24.05
CA GLU A 91 7.24 -4.35 25.37
C GLU A 91 7.42 -5.57 26.28
N ASP A 92 7.41 -6.78 25.70
CA ASP A 92 7.65 -8.02 26.44
C ASP A 92 9.13 -8.17 26.87
N THR A 93 10.06 -7.60 26.11
CA THR A 93 11.49 -7.62 26.47
C THR A 93 11.79 -6.64 27.61
N ILE A 94 11.06 -5.52 27.71
CA ILE A 94 11.23 -4.53 28.79
C ILE A 94 10.61 -5.02 30.10
N LYS A 95 9.51 -5.78 30.05
CA LYS A 95 8.84 -6.34 31.25
C LYS A 95 9.55 -7.54 31.87
N SER A 96 10.42 -8.24 31.13
CA SER A 96 11.19 -9.39 31.66
C SER A 96 12.48 -8.99 32.39
N ASN A 97 12.87 -7.72 32.36
CA ASN A 97 14.06 -7.19 33.03
C ASN A 97 13.74 -6.35 34.28
N LYS A 98 12.56 -6.55 34.89
CA LYS A 98 12.19 -5.94 36.17
C LYS A 98 11.82 -7.01 37.20
#